data_AF-A0A0C3RD25-F1
#
_entry.id   AF-A0A0C3RD25-F1
#
_cell.length_a   1.000
_cell.length_b   1.000
_cell.length_c   1.000
_cell.angle_alpha   90.00
_cell.angle_beta   90.00
_cell.angle_gamma   90.00
#
_symmetry.space_group_name_H-M   'P 1'
#
loop_
_entity.id
_entity.type
_entity.pdbx_description
1 polymer ?
#
loop_
_entity_poly.entity_id
_entity_poly.type
_entity_poly.pdbx_seq_one_letter_code
_entity_poly.pdbx_strand_id
1 'polypeptide(L)'
;MKRLLFLLAMATFLFYDFSLQAQTKTKQEIKAERKAHRQAMRAHNKMVRQLQNEIAYQNALQALKNNSWALQANTLYNNYGMPMSVTNNTNFIAMDRNRVSLQLAFNGFNPGPNGLGGITVTGWPSSIHQRIDKKGNVTYTFNVMGAAIFAQVTVQLSYGSNYATATVTGNTNGRQLTFSGILLPYSQSNIFESGFSF
;
A
#
# COMPACT_ATOMS: atom_id res chain seq x y z
N MET A 1 -13.53 -69.00 22.48
CA MET A 1 -14.85 -68.70 21.89
C MET A 1 -15.48 -67.42 22.45
N LYS A 2 -15.84 -67.33 23.75
CA LYS A 2 -16.58 -66.18 24.31
C LYS A 2 -15.85 -64.82 24.28
N ARG A 3 -14.52 -64.79 24.47
CA ARG A 3 -13.71 -63.53 24.39
C ARG A 3 -13.51 -63.01 22.96
N LEU A 4 -13.49 -63.90 21.97
CA LEU A 4 -13.37 -63.54 20.54
C LEU A 4 -14.69 -62.93 20.02
N LEU A 5 -15.83 -63.50 20.43
CA LEU A 5 -17.16 -62.96 20.15
C LEU A 5 -17.37 -61.58 20.78
N PHE A 6 -16.83 -61.33 21.97
CA PHE A 6 -16.90 -60.03 22.64
C PHE A 6 -16.08 -58.95 21.92
N LEU A 7 -14.88 -59.29 21.43
CA LEU A 7 -14.04 -58.37 20.66
C LEU A 7 -14.63 -58.05 19.29
N LEU A 8 -15.26 -59.01 18.62
CA LEU A 8 -15.99 -58.78 17.37
C LEU A 8 -17.20 -57.87 17.57
N ALA A 9 -17.97 -58.05 18.66
CA ALA A 9 -19.11 -57.20 19.00
C ALA A 9 -18.68 -55.77 19.36
N MET A 10 -17.56 -55.60 20.05
CA MET A 10 -17.03 -54.27 20.42
C MET A 10 -16.46 -53.52 19.20
N ALA A 11 -15.83 -54.24 18.28
CA ALA A 11 -15.40 -53.68 17.00
C ALA A 11 -16.60 -53.17 16.18
N THR A 12 -17.70 -53.93 16.11
CA THR A 12 -18.90 -53.49 15.40
C THR A 12 -19.56 -52.26 16.02
N PHE A 13 -19.54 -52.09 17.35
CA PHE A 13 -20.07 -50.87 17.98
C PHE A 13 -19.23 -49.62 17.64
N LEU A 14 -17.90 -49.74 17.60
CA LEU A 14 -17.01 -48.62 17.28
C LEU A 14 -17.07 -48.18 15.81
N PHE A 15 -17.46 -49.05 14.87
CA PHE A 15 -17.67 -48.71 13.45
C PHE A 15 -19.06 -48.12 13.14
N TYR A 16 -20.06 -48.34 14.00
CA TYR A 16 -21.39 -47.73 13.87
C TYR A 16 -21.36 -46.24 14.23
N ASP A 17 -20.62 -45.85 15.27
CA ASP A 17 -20.57 -44.44 15.71
C ASP A 17 -19.85 -43.53 14.69
N PHE A 18 -18.83 -44.04 13.99
CA PHE A 18 -18.09 -43.27 12.99
C PHE A 18 -18.88 -43.08 11.67
N SER A 19 -19.80 -43.99 11.35
CA SER A 19 -20.64 -43.89 10.13
C SER A 19 -21.89 -43.02 10.32
N LEU A 20 -22.40 -42.88 11.55
CA LEU A 20 -23.53 -42.00 11.89
C LEU A 20 -23.16 -40.50 11.87
N GLN A 21 -21.91 -40.13 12.17
CA GLN A 21 -21.45 -38.75 12.09
C GLN A 21 -21.21 -38.23 10.66
N ALA A 22 -21.04 -39.14 9.69
CA ALA A 22 -20.84 -38.79 8.28
C ALA A 22 -22.17 -38.65 7.49
N GLN A 23 -23.30 -39.09 8.06
CA GLN A 23 -24.53 -39.31 7.30
C GLN A 23 -25.76 -38.60 7.90
N THR A 24 -25.64 -37.36 8.39
CA THR A 24 -26.82 -36.65 8.98
C THR A 24 -26.83 -35.13 8.81
N LYS A 25 -25.98 -34.52 7.98
CA LYS A 25 -26.13 -33.07 7.71
C LYS A 25 -27.11 -32.85 6.57
N THR A 26 -28.25 -32.25 6.87
CA THR A 26 -29.22 -31.76 5.89
C THR A 26 -28.54 -30.78 4.92
N LYS A 27 -29.07 -30.64 3.70
CA LYS A 27 -28.59 -29.64 2.72
C LYS A 27 -28.56 -28.21 3.32
N GLN A 28 -29.46 -27.92 4.26
CA GLN A 28 -29.53 -26.64 4.96
C GLN A 28 -28.38 -26.47 5.95
N GLU A 29 -28.04 -27.49 6.73
CA GLU A 29 -26.90 -27.47 7.66
C GLU A 29 -25.56 -27.34 6.91
N ILE A 30 -25.38 -28.05 5.79
CA ILE A 30 -24.19 -27.91 4.93
C ILE A 30 -24.07 -26.47 4.40
N LYS A 31 -25.19 -25.85 3.99
CA LYS A 31 -25.20 -24.46 3.50
C LYS A 31 -24.90 -23.47 4.63
N ALA A 32 -25.43 -23.70 5.83
CA ALA A 32 -25.18 -22.89 7.01
C ALA A 32 -23.71 -22.96 7.43
N GLU A 33 -23.13 -24.15 7.50
CA GLU A 33 -21.72 -24.37 7.82
C GLU A 33 -20.78 -23.71 6.79
N ARG A 34 -21.06 -23.85 5.49
CA ARG A 34 -20.31 -23.13 4.44
C ARG A 34 -20.42 -21.62 4.57
N LYS A 35 -21.57 -21.08 4.98
CA LYS A 35 -21.77 -19.64 5.22
C LYS A 35 -20.97 -19.19 6.44
N ALA A 36 -21.03 -19.93 7.55
CA ALA A 36 -20.27 -19.66 8.76
C ALA A 36 -18.76 -19.71 8.48
N HIS A 37 -18.28 -20.72 7.75
CA HIS A 37 -16.88 -20.82 7.35
C HIS A 37 -16.44 -19.63 6.48
N ARG A 38 -17.24 -19.23 5.48
CA ARG A 38 -16.94 -18.02 4.68
C ARG A 38 -16.92 -16.75 5.52
N GLN A 39 -17.80 -16.62 6.52
CA GLN A 39 -17.82 -15.47 7.43
C GLN A 39 -16.57 -15.46 8.32
N ALA A 40 -16.20 -16.60 8.89
CA ALA A 40 -14.97 -16.75 9.67
C ALA A 40 -13.73 -16.41 8.84
N MET A 41 -13.62 -16.93 7.62
CA MET A 41 -12.51 -16.60 6.71
C MET A 41 -12.48 -15.12 6.33
N ARG A 42 -13.64 -14.49 6.09
CA ARG A 42 -13.72 -13.03 5.83
C ARG A 42 -13.27 -12.21 7.03
N ALA A 43 -13.69 -12.60 8.24
CA ALA A 43 -13.29 -11.93 9.47
C ALA A 43 -11.78 -12.07 9.72
N HIS A 44 -11.24 -13.28 9.56
CA HIS A 44 -9.81 -13.54 9.63
C HIS A 44 -9.02 -12.70 8.61
N ASN A 45 -9.40 -12.73 7.34
CA ASN A 45 -8.74 -11.95 6.28
C ASN A 45 -8.84 -10.43 6.52
N LYS A 46 -9.92 -9.95 7.17
CA LYS A 46 -10.05 -8.54 7.55
C LYS A 46 -9.05 -8.19 8.66
N MET A 47 -8.95 -9.03 9.70
CA MET A 47 -8.00 -8.84 10.79
C MET A 47 -6.54 -8.86 10.29
N VAL A 48 -6.18 -9.81 9.44
CA VAL A 48 -4.85 -9.89 8.83
C VAL A 48 -4.51 -8.61 8.05
N ARG A 49 -5.45 -8.12 7.21
CA ARG A 49 -5.26 -6.87 6.46
C ARG A 49 -5.13 -5.65 7.38
N GLN A 50 -5.88 -5.60 8.47
CA GLN A 50 -5.77 -4.50 9.44
C GLN A 50 -4.39 -4.48 10.10
N LEU A 51 -3.88 -5.64 10.51
CA LEU A 51 -2.52 -5.76 11.07
C LEU A 51 -1.45 -5.35 10.06
N GLN A 52 -1.56 -5.81 8.81
CA GLN A 52 -0.64 -5.44 7.74
C GLN A 52 -0.64 -3.94 7.47
N ASN A 53 -1.83 -3.33 7.40
CA ASN A 53 -1.96 -1.90 7.15
C ASN A 53 -1.42 -1.06 8.31
N GLU A 54 -1.59 -1.51 9.56
CA GLU A 54 -1.02 -0.85 10.73
C GLU A 54 0.52 -0.89 10.68
N ILE A 55 1.11 -2.05 10.41
CA ILE A 55 2.57 -2.17 10.23
C ILE A 55 3.05 -1.24 9.11
N ALA A 56 2.34 -1.24 7.97
CA ALA A 56 2.68 -0.39 6.85
C ALA A 56 2.58 1.10 7.19
N TYR A 57 1.55 1.51 7.93
CA TYR A 57 1.38 2.88 8.44
C TYR A 57 2.52 3.28 9.37
N GLN A 58 2.90 2.44 10.33
CA GLN A 58 4.03 2.72 11.23
C GLN A 58 5.35 2.85 10.47
N ASN A 59 5.59 1.98 9.49
CA ASN A 59 6.76 2.06 8.61
C ASN A 59 6.77 3.37 7.81
N ALA A 60 5.62 3.75 7.23
CA ALA A 60 5.45 5.00 6.50
C ALA A 60 5.67 6.24 7.38
N LEU A 61 5.11 6.24 8.59
CA LEU A 61 5.30 7.30 9.58
C LEU A 61 6.78 7.43 9.99
N GLN A 62 7.47 6.32 10.21
CA GLN A 62 8.90 6.33 10.53
C GLN A 62 9.74 6.81 9.33
N ALA A 63 9.38 6.41 8.11
CA ALA A 63 10.04 6.84 6.88
C ALA A 63 9.93 8.36 6.67
N LEU A 64 8.76 8.94 6.94
CA LEU A 64 8.56 10.40 6.94
C LEU A 64 9.43 11.09 8.00
N LYS A 65 9.46 10.59 9.24
CA LYS A 65 10.32 11.13 10.31
C LYS A 65 11.82 11.09 9.97
N ASN A 66 12.23 10.05 9.23
CA ASN A 66 13.62 9.84 8.84
C ASN A 66 14.02 10.56 7.55
N ASN A 67 13.09 11.28 6.90
CA ASN A 67 13.28 11.88 5.57
C ASN A 67 13.79 10.85 4.55
N SER A 68 13.36 9.59 4.64
CA SER A 68 13.81 8.49 3.78
C SER A 68 12.62 7.65 3.36
N TRP A 69 11.90 8.13 2.35
CA TRP A 69 10.63 7.58 1.89
C TRP A 69 10.44 7.72 0.37
N ALA A 70 9.56 6.90 -0.19
CA ALA A 70 9.07 7.04 -1.55
C ALA A 70 7.55 6.86 -1.59
N LEU A 71 6.85 7.77 -2.27
CA LEU A 71 5.45 7.64 -2.65
C LEU A 71 5.37 7.16 -4.10
N GLN A 72 5.00 5.90 -4.28
CA GLN A 72 4.80 5.26 -5.57
C GLN A 72 3.35 5.45 -6.02
N ALA A 73 3.13 6.27 -7.06
CA ALA A 73 1.80 6.69 -7.45
C ALA A 73 1.16 5.73 -8.47
N ASN A 74 -0.05 5.26 -8.20
CA ASN A 74 -0.88 4.56 -9.19
C ASN A 74 -1.86 5.51 -9.89
N THR A 75 -2.07 6.70 -9.33
CA THR A 75 -2.93 7.74 -9.91
C THR A 75 -2.31 9.11 -9.72
N LEU A 76 -2.34 9.93 -10.78
CA LEU A 76 -2.05 11.35 -10.73
C LEU A 76 -3.35 12.16 -10.84
N TYR A 77 -3.38 13.34 -10.24
CA TYR A 77 -4.46 14.31 -10.40
C TYR A 77 -3.90 15.66 -10.82
N ASN A 78 -4.43 16.22 -11.90
CA ASN A 78 -4.03 17.55 -12.37
C ASN A 78 -4.66 18.67 -11.51
N ASN A 79 -4.39 19.94 -11.88
CA ASN A 79 -4.96 21.14 -11.27
C ASN A 79 -6.50 21.13 -11.10
N TYR A 80 -7.20 20.34 -11.90
CA TYR A 80 -8.67 20.26 -11.93
C TYR A 80 -9.20 19.03 -11.20
N GLY A 81 -8.34 18.23 -10.57
CA GLY A 81 -8.72 16.98 -9.92
C GLY A 81 -9.04 15.84 -10.89
N MET A 82 -8.67 15.95 -12.17
CA MET A 82 -8.91 14.88 -13.13
C MET A 82 -7.89 13.74 -12.92
N PRO A 83 -8.36 12.49 -12.73
CA PRO A 83 -7.48 11.36 -12.47
C PRO A 83 -6.81 10.85 -13.75
N MET A 84 -5.56 10.41 -13.62
CA MET A 84 -4.79 9.71 -14.66
C MET A 84 -4.12 8.49 -14.02
N SER A 85 -4.49 7.28 -14.46
CA SER A 85 -3.82 6.06 -14.01
C SER A 85 -2.41 5.97 -14.56
N VAL A 86 -1.46 5.59 -13.71
CA VAL A 86 -0.03 5.56 -14.03
C VAL A 86 0.65 4.33 -13.40
N THR A 87 1.86 4.02 -13.87
CA THR A 87 2.67 2.93 -13.33
C THR A 87 3.44 3.41 -12.09
N ASN A 88 3.32 2.67 -11.00
CA ASN A 88 3.75 3.05 -9.65
C ASN A 88 5.27 3.15 -9.44
N ASN A 89 6.07 2.37 -10.17
CA ASN A 89 7.53 2.38 -10.02
C ASN A 89 8.21 3.48 -10.87
N THR A 90 7.50 4.11 -11.80
CA THR A 90 8.05 5.15 -12.69
C THR A 90 7.40 6.52 -12.51
N ASN A 91 6.38 6.62 -11.65
CA ASN A 91 5.71 7.86 -11.28
C ASN A 91 5.72 8.00 -9.76
N PHE A 92 6.63 8.83 -9.23
CA PHE A 92 6.87 8.88 -7.78
C PHE A 92 7.36 10.24 -7.31
N ILE A 93 7.20 10.45 -6.00
CA ILE A 93 7.98 11.42 -5.23
C ILE A 93 8.81 10.63 -4.22
N ALA A 94 10.11 10.87 -4.17
CA ALA A 94 10.98 10.25 -3.19
C ALA A 94 11.82 11.31 -2.49
N MET A 95 12.07 11.07 -1.20
CA MET A 95 13.02 11.82 -0.40
C MET A 95 14.00 10.83 0.21
N ASP A 96 15.29 11.02 -0.05
CA ASP A 96 16.36 10.30 0.64
C ASP A 96 17.32 11.29 1.28
N ARG A 97 17.19 11.43 2.60
CA ARG A 97 17.92 12.38 3.44
C ARG A 97 17.70 13.83 3.00
N ASN A 98 18.61 14.33 2.17
CA ASN A 98 18.63 15.73 1.70
C ASN A 98 18.44 15.86 0.19
N ARG A 99 17.97 14.81 -0.48
CA ARG A 99 17.65 14.81 -1.90
C ARG A 99 16.19 14.45 -2.09
N VAL A 100 15.50 15.22 -2.92
CA VAL A 100 14.14 14.93 -3.39
C VAL A 100 14.21 14.64 -4.88
N SER A 101 13.56 13.56 -5.30
CA SER A 101 13.38 13.20 -6.70
C SER A 101 11.89 13.13 -7.01
N LEU A 102 11.48 13.79 -8.08
CA LEU A 102 10.11 13.80 -8.56
C LEU A 102 10.10 13.33 -10.00
N GLN A 103 9.44 12.21 -10.26
CA GLN A 103 9.45 11.59 -11.59
C GLN A 103 8.04 11.38 -12.11
N LEU A 104 7.86 11.72 -13.38
CA LEU A 104 6.70 11.40 -14.20
C LEU A 104 7.18 10.67 -15.44
N ALA A 105 6.65 9.47 -15.67
CA ALA A 105 6.92 8.72 -16.89
C ALA A 105 5.73 8.81 -17.83
N PHE A 106 6.01 9.17 -19.09
CA PHE A 106 5.02 9.23 -20.16
C PHE A 106 5.36 8.14 -21.18
N ASN A 107 4.49 7.15 -21.32
CA ASN A 107 4.67 6.11 -22.32
C ASN A 107 4.58 6.74 -23.72
N GLY A 108 5.65 6.65 -24.53
CA GLY A 108 5.64 6.98 -25.95
C GLY A 108 6.25 8.32 -26.38
N PHE A 109 6.69 9.19 -25.47
CA PHE A 109 7.35 10.46 -25.84
C PHE A 109 8.82 10.47 -25.42
N ASN A 110 9.72 10.37 -26.40
CA ASN A 110 11.18 10.51 -26.31
C ASN A 110 11.84 9.72 -25.15
N PRO A 111 12.05 8.40 -25.30
CA PRO A 111 12.64 7.58 -24.25
C PRO A 111 14.06 8.05 -23.96
N GLY A 112 14.35 8.36 -22.69
CA GLY A 112 15.72 8.58 -22.25
C GLY A 112 16.60 7.32 -22.42
N PRO A 113 17.90 7.36 -22.09
CA PRO A 113 18.87 6.29 -22.26
C PRO A 113 18.42 4.92 -21.69
N ASN A 114 17.50 4.93 -20.72
CA ASN A 114 16.94 3.74 -20.08
C ASN A 114 15.64 3.24 -20.75
N GLY A 115 15.23 3.77 -21.90
CA GLY A 115 14.02 3.33 -22.62
C GLY A 115 12.69 3.86 -22.07
N LEU A 116 12.72 4.61 -20.96
CA LEU A 116 11.54 5.25 -20.36
C LEU A 116 11.49 6.73 -20.77
N GLY A 117 10.41 7.14 -21.42
CA GLY A 117 10.08 8.55 -21.62
C GLY A 117 9.57 9.16 -20.32
N GLY A 118 9.98 10.38 -19.99
CA GLY A 118 9.59 11.01 -18.73
C GLY A 118 10.37 12.26 -18.37
N ILE A 119 9.92 12.93 -17.31
CA ILE A 119 10.61 14.07 -16.70
C ILE A 119 10.96 13.66 -15.27
N THR A 120 12.24 13.77 -14.93
CA THR A 120 12.72 13.68 -13.55
C THR A 120 13.29 15.03 -13.17
N VAL A 121 12.82 15.58 -12.06
CA VAL A 121 13.38 16.78 -11.46
C VAL A 121 13.89 16.45 -10.07
N THR A 122 15.05 17.00 -9.74
CA THR A 122 15.69 16.77 -8.46
C THR A 122 15.88 18.09 -7.73
N GLY A 123 16.00 18.03 -6.40
CA GLY A 123 16.25 19.21 -5.60
C GLY A 123 16.56 18.89 -4.14
N TRP A 124 16.77 19.94 -3.37
CA TRP A 124 17.05 19.88 -1.94
C TRP A 124 15.82 20.31 -1.14
N PRO A 125 15.44 19.54 -0.10
CA PRO A 125 14.32 19.91 0.75
C PRO A 125 14.71 21.00 1.75
N SER A 126 13.74 21.83 2.11
CA SER A 126 13.85 22.81 3.20
C SER A 126 12.50 22.99 3.90
N SER A 127 12.50 23.64 5.07
CA SER A 127 11.29 23.95 5.85
C SER A 127 10.40 22.72 6.07
N ILE A 128 11.02 21.60 6.48
CA ILE A 128 10.32 20.35 6.73
C ILE A 128 9.48 20.48 8.01
N HIS A 129 8.19 20.23 7.90
CA HIS A 129 7.26 20.22 9.02
C HIS A 129 6.39 18.96 8.97
N GLN A 130 6.16 18.38 10.14
CA GLN A 130 5.25 17.25 10.31
C GLN A 130 4.23 17.56 11.40
N ARG A 131 2.96 17.31 11.09
CA ARG A 131 1.85 17.41 12.03
C ARG A 131 1.05 16.11 12.02
N ILE A 132 0.69 15.61 13.18
CA ILE A 132 -0.21 14.47 13.35
C ILE A 132 -1.49 14.99 14.01
N ASP A 133 -2.65 14.71 13.42
CA ASP A 133 -3.93 15.10 14.00
C ASP A 133 -4.39 14.13 15.11
N LYS A 134 -5.50 14.45 15.79
CA LYS A 134 -6.06 13.62 16.87
C LYS A 134 -6.51 12.22 16.41
N LYS A 135 -6.71 12.02 15.10
CA LYS A 135 -7.11 10.75 14.49
C LYS A 135 -5.90 9.95 13.99
N GLY A 136 -4.69 10.49 14.11
CA GLY A 136 -3.47 9.87 13.63
C GLY A 136 -3.18 10.13 12.15
N ASN A 137 -3.90 11.02 11.46
CA ASN A 137 -3.53 11.38 10.08
C ASN A 137 -2.30 12.29 10.11
N VAL A 138 -1.39 12.09 9.18
CA VAL A 138 -0.13 12.84 9.09
C VAL A 138 -0.21 13.84 7.95
N THR A 139 0.14 15.09 8.24
CA THR A 139 0.47 16.11 7.26
C THR A 139 1.98 16.35 7.32
N TYR A 140 2.70 16.08 6.23
CA TYR A 140 4.14 16.30 6.12
C TYR A 140 4.40 17.27 4.96
N THR A 141 4.97 18.44 5.26
CA THR A 141 5.16 19.52 4.29
C THR A 141 6.63 19.90 4.21
N PHE A 142 7.09 20.23 3.01
CA PHE A 142 8.44 20.76 2.80
C PHE A 142 8.48 21.58 1.50
N ASN A 143 9.47 22.47 1.40
CA ASN A 143 9.82 23.11 0.14
C ASN A 143 10.89 22.28 -0.57
N VAL A 144 10.89 22.29 -1.90
CA VAL A 144 11.93 21.69 -2.72
C VAL A 144 12.43 22.72 -3.72
N MET A 145 13.76 22.85 -3.81
CA MET A 145 14.43 23.72 -4.75
C MET A 145 15.50 22.94 -5.50
N GLY A 146 15.50 23.03 -6.82
CA GLY A 146 16.50 22.47 -7.72
C GLY A 146 16.56 23.30 -9.01
N ALA A 147 17.36 22.88 -9.99
CA ALA A 147 17.54 23.67 -11.22
C ALA A 147 16.23 23.82 -12.02
N ALA A 148 15.41 22.76 -12.04
CA ALA A 148 14.15 22.70 -12.78
C ALA A 148 12.89 22.71 -11.90
N ILE A 149 13.02 22.81 -10.57
CA ILE A 149 11.89 22.75 -9.64
C ILE A 149 12.01 23.79 -8.51
N PHE A 150 10.93 24.54 -8.30
CA PHE A 150 10.73 25.35 -7.10
C PHE A 150 9.28 25.24 -6.65
N ALA A 151 9.05 24.44 -5.61
CA ALA A 151 7.71 24.03 -5.20
C ALA A 151 7.62 23.76 -3.70
N GLN A 152 6.39 23.80 -3.19
CA GLN A 152 6.02 23.21 -1.91
C GLN A 152 5.38 21.84 -2.16
N VAL A 153 5.75 20.86 -1.35
CA VAL A 153 5.15 19.52 -1.36
C VAL A 153 4.40 19.31 -0.06
N THR A 154 3.14 18.89 -0.16
CA THR A 154 2.33 18.48 0.99
C THR A 154 1.94 17.02 0.84
N VAL A 155 2.44 16.19 1.73
CA VAL A 155 2.10 14.76 1.85
C VAL A 155 1.02 14.59 2.91
N GLN A 156 -0.05 13.87 2.58
CA GLN A 156 -1.08 13.43 3.52
C GLN A 156 -1.09 11.91 3.60
N LEU A 157 -0.80 11.36 4.77
CA LEU A 157 -0.83 9.92 5.06
C LEU A 157 -2.02 9.63 5.97
N SER A 158 -2.88 8.71 5.52
CA SER A 158 -4.10 8.32 6.24
C SER A 158 -3.75 7.37 7.39
N TYR A 159 -4.38 7.56 8.55
CA TYR A 159 -4.17 6.66 9.69
C TYR A 159 -4.54 5.20 9.37
N GLY A 160 -3.72 4.25 9.84
CA GLY A 160 -3.97 2.82 9.71
C GLY A 160 -3.86 2.29 8.28
N SER A 161 -3.12 3.00 7.41
CA SER A 161 -2.76 2.59 6.05
C SER A 161 -1.46 3.31 5.62
N ASN A 162 -0.73 2.77 4.64
CA ASN A 162 0.35 3.50 3.97
C ASN A 162 -0.09 4.15 2.65
N TYR A 163 -1.40 4.19 2.38
CA TYR A 163 -1.95 4.94 1.27
C TYR A 163 -1.87 6.45 1.59
N ALA A 164 -1.29 7.20 0.67
CA ALA A 164 -1.03 8.62 0.85
C ALA A 164 -1.27 9.40 -0.44
N THR A 165 -1.43 10.70 -0.27
CA THR A 165 -1.39 11.68 -1.36
C THR A 165 -0.22 12.61 -1.15
N ALA A 166 0.38 13.10 -2.23
CA ALA A 166 1.36 14.16 -2.19
C ALA A 166 1.06 15.19 -3.28
N THR A 167 0.72 16.40 -2.87
CA THR A 167 0.44 17.51 -3.77
C THR A 167 1.70 18.38 -3.89
N VAL A 168 2.18 18.54 -5.12
CA VAL A 168 3.28 19.42 -5.50
C VAL A 168 2.68 20.72 -6.01
N THR A 169 2.95 21.83 -5.33
CA THR A 169 2.46 23.16 -5.71
C THR A 169 3.64 24.01 -6.15
N GLY A 170 3.68 24.42 -7.41
CA GLY A 170 4.70 25.31 -7.94
C GLY A 170 4.63 26.70 -7.28
N ASN A 171 5.74 27.18 -6.72
CA ASN A 171 5.76 28.45 -6.00
C ASN A 171 5.60 29.67 -6.91
N THR A 172 5.90 29.54 -8.20
CA THR A 172 5.85 30.65 -9.18
C THR A 172 4.52 30.80 -9.90
N ASN A 173 3.74 29.73 -10.01
CA ASN A 173 2.54 29.69 -10.86
C ASN A 173 1.31 29.07 -10.17
N GLY A 174 1.44 28.56 -8.95
CA GLY A 174 0.37 27.94 -8.18
C GLY A 174 -0.19 26.65 -8.79
N ARG A 175 0.41 26.12 -9.86
CA ARG A 175 -0.02 24.86 -10.49
C ARG A 175 0.31 23.70 -9.56
N GLN A 176 -0.61 22.75 -9.52
CA GLN A 176 -0.61 21.59 -8.66
C GLN A 176 -0.60 20.28 -9.43
N LEU A 177 0.18 19.33 -8.94
CA LEU A 177 0.11 17.94 -9.36
C LEU A 177 0.05 17.07 -8.12
N THR A 178 -0.98 16.23 -8.03
CA THR A 178 -1.14 15.33 -6.88
C THR A 178 -0.82 13.91 -7.28
N PHE A 179 0.09 13.30 -6.56
CA PHE A 179 0.43 11.89 -6.62
C PHE A 179 -0.41 11.15 -5.58
N SER A 180 -1.02 10.04 -5.95
CA SER A 180 -1.80 9.19 -5.04
C SER A 180 -1.34 7.75 -5.18
N GLY A 181 -1.04 7.10 -4.05
CA GLY A 181 -0.56 5.73 -4.03
C GLY A 181 0.04 5.32 -2.70
N ILE A 182 1.08 4.49 -2.75
CA ILE A 182 1.64 3.82 -1.59
C ILE A 182 2.92 4.50 -1.13
N LEU A 183 3.00 4.86 0.15
CA LEU A 183 4.19 5.39 0.79
C LEU A 183 4.99 4.26 1.46
N LEU A 184 6.27 4.17 1.13
CA LEU A 184 7.19 3.14 1.65
C LEU A 184 8.45 3.81 2.22
N PRO A 185 9.14 3.15 3.17
CA PRO A 185 10.54 3.44 3.42
C PRO A 185 11.35 3.39 2.12
N TYR A 186 12.26 4.33 1.91
CA TYR A 186 13.01 4.42 0.65
C TYR A 186 13.73 3.11 0.30
N SER A 187 14.32 2.44 1.30
CA SER A 187 15.02 1.16 1.16
C SER A 187 14.13 -0.03 0.77
N GLN A 188 12.81 0.09 0.93
CA GLN A 188 11.83 -0.92 0.53
C GLN A 188 11.11 -0.55 -0.78
N SER A 189 11.47 0.60 -1.36
CA SER A 189 10.88 1.06 -2.60
C SER A 189 11.55 0.39 -3.79
N ASN A 190 10.74 0.09 -4.81
CA ASN A 190 11.19 -0.44 -6.09
C ASN A 190 11.11 0.63 -7.19
N ILE A 191 11.38 1.90 -6.84
CA ILE A 191 11.31 3.01 -7.79
C ILE A 191 12.45 2.89 -8.82
N PHE A 192 12.16 3.29 -10.04
CA PHE A 192 13.14 3.35 -11.12
C PHE A 192 13.35 4.81 -11.50
N GLU A 193 14.48 5.38 -11.07
CA GLU A 193 14.86 6.74 -11.43
C GLU A 193 15.46 6.76 -12.86
N SER A 194 15.01 7.67 -13.71
CA SER A 194 15.58 7.84 -15.04
C SER A 194 17.02 8.40 -14.94
N GLY A 195 17.92 7.98 -15.83
CA GLY A 195 19.32 8.39 -15.81
C GLY A 195 19.60 9.87 -16.13
N PHE A 196 18.58 10.66 -16.45
CA PHE A 196 18.71 12.12 -16.62
C PHE A 196 18.16 12.84 -15.40
N SER A 197 19.05 13.46 -14.64
CA SER A 197 18.70 14.42 -13.57
C SER A 197 19.02 15.83 -14.07
N PHE A 198 18.06 16.74 -13.99
CA PHE A 198 18.26 18.18 -14.18
C PHE A 198 18.37 18.87 -12.82
#